data_AF-A0A7K4IJ68-F1
#
_entry.id   AF-A0A7K4IJ68-F1
#
_cell.length_a   1.000
_cell.length_b   1.000
_cell.length_c   1.000
_cell.angle_alpha   90.00
_cell.angle_beta   90.00
_cell.angle_gamma   90.00
#
_symmetry.space_group_name_H-M   'P 1'
#
loop_
_entity.id
_entity.type
_entity.pdbx_description
1 polymer ?
#
loop_
_entity_poly.entity_id
_entity_poly.type
_entity_poly.pdbx_seq_one_letter_code
_entity_poly.pdbx_strand_id
1 'polypeptide(L)'
;MSYVEVLEKFGSLVETEVEGFLKSDIDKGHAYHPFIGSNYELTKEFVLRRGKRLASYSTLVAYKGYRDEIDRSIVRVACGIELYRHCILAHDDVVDQDEMRRGGQRFLSVLHRLHNRKPRMV
;
A
#
# COMPACT_ATOMS: atom_id res chain seq x y z
N MET A 1 -5.97 12.06 24.89
CA MET A 1 -5.73 11.75 23.47
C MET A 1 -6.98 11.07 22.96
N SER A 2 -7.66 11.66 21.99
CA SER A 2 -8.84 11.06 21.33
C SER A 2 -8.40 9.83 20.52
N TYR A 3 -9.26 8.82 20.40
CA TYR A 3 -9.02 7.63 19.57
C TYR A 3 -8.65 8.00 18.12
N VAL A 4 -9.23 9.09 17.61
CA VAL A 4 -8.96 9.61 16.27
C VAL A 4 -7.50 10.06 16.11
N GLU A 5 -6.95 10.75 17.12
CA GLU A 5 -5.56 11.23 17.09
C GLU A 5 -4.55 10.06 17.10
N VAL A 6 -4.87 9.01 17.86
CA VAL A 6 -4.05 7.79 17.92
C VAL A 6 -4.11 7.04 16.58
N LEU A 7 -5.30 6.98 15.97
CA LEU A 7 -5.50 6.37 14.67
C LEU A 7 -4.70 7.09 13.58
N GLU A 8 -4.75 8.42 13.55
CA GLU A 8 -3.99 9.23 12.59
C GLU A 8 -2.48 9.07 12.80
N LYS A 9 -2.01 9.09 14.05
CA LYS A 9 -0.59 8.91 14.39
C LYS A 9 -0.07 7.53 13.95
N PHE A 10 -0.81 6.46 14.23
CA PHE A 10 -0.40 5.11 13.82
C PHE A 10 -0.52 4.91 12.31
N GLY A 11 -1.54 5.51 11.70
CA GLY A 11 -1.69 5.55 10.25
C GLY A 11 -0.46 6.15 9.56
N SER A 12 0.00 7.32 10.02
CA SER A 12 1.15 8.00 9.42
C SER A 12 2.48 7.23 9.60
N LEU A 13 2.65 6.55 10.74
CA LEU A 13 3.83 5.71 10.98
C LEU A 13 3.89 4.53 10.00
N VAL A 14 2.76 3.85 9.80
CA VAL A 14 2.69 2.73 8.85
C VAL A 14 2.84 3.23 7.41
N GLU A 15 2.26 4.38 7.07
CA GLU A 15 2.45 5.00 5.75
C GLU A 15 3.92 5.28 5.45
N THR A 16 4.63 5.88 6.40
CA THR A 16 6.04 6.19 6.26
C THR A 16 6.88 4.92 6.06
N GLU A 17 6.61 3.86 6.81
CA GLU A 17 7.33 2.58 6.66
C GLU A 17 6.96 1.87 5.35
N VAL A 18 5.70 1.91 4.89
CA VAL A 18 5.28 1.41 3.57
C VAL A 18 5.98 2.17 2.44
N GLU A 19 6.03 3.50 2.52
CA GLU A 19 6.72 4.33 1.52
C GLU A 19 8.21 4.02 1.45
N GLY A 20 8.86 3.89 2.60
CA GLY A 20 10.26 3.52 2.68
C GLY A 20 10.54 2.13 2.10
N PHE A 21 9.68 1.16 2.41
CA PHE A 21 9.77 -0.20 1.87
C PHE A 21 9.65 -0.23 0.35
N LEU A 22 8.59 0.38 -0.20
CA LEU A 22 8.32 0.37 -1.63
C LEU A 22 9.31 1.21 -2.44
N LYS A 23 9.88 2.28 -1.88
CA LYS A 23 10.89 3.09 -2.58
C LYS A 23 12.12 2.27 -2.98
N SER A 24 12.63 1.45 -2.06
CA SER A 24 13.76 0.54 -2.34
C SER A 24 13.46 -0.40 -3.52
N ASP A 25 12.23 -0.90 -3.60
CA ASP A 25 11.84 -1.86 -4.64
C ASP A 25 11.55 -1.17 -5.99
N ILE A 26 11.03 0.06 -5.97
CA ILE A 26 10.89 0.90 -7.17
C ILE A 26 12.25 1.16 -7.82
N ASP A 27 13.26 1.57 -7.03
CA ASP A 27 14.58 1.89 -7.55
C ASP A 27 15.25 0.66 -8.19
N LYS A 28 15.16 -0.51 -7.52
CA LYS A 28 15.63 -1.80 -8.08
C LYS A 28 14.84 -2.21 -9.32
N GLY A 29 13.53 -1.97 -9.32
CA GLY A 29 12.64 -2.28 -10.44
C GLY A 29 13.00 -1.49 -11.69
N HIS A 30 13.25 -0.19 -11.57
CA HIS A 30 13.70 0.66 -12.67
C HIS A 30 15.08 0.26 -13.18
N ALA A 31 16.01 -0.10 -12.28
CA ALA A 31 17.32 -0.60 -12.67
C ALA A 31 17.26 -1.92 -13.46
N TYR A 32 16.26 -2.77 -13.18
CA TYR A 32 16.03 -4.01 -13.90
C TYR A 32 15.31 -3.78 -15.24
N HIS A 33 14.17 -3.08 -15.24
CA HIS A 33 13.40 -2.77 -16.44
C HIS A 33 12.39 -1.63 -16.19
N PRO A 34 12.29 -0.60 -17.06
CA PRO A 34 11.39 0.54 -16.86
C PRO A 34 9.94 0.17 -16.56
N PHE A 35 9.38 -0.82 -17.26
CA PHE A 35 8.03 -1.34 -16.99
C PHE A 35 7.87 -1.90 -15.57
N ILE A 36 8.87 -2.61 -15.04
CA ILE A 36 8.81 -3.18 -13.69
C ILE A 36 8.85 -2.06 -12.64
N GLY A 37 9.70 -1.04 -12.84
CA GLY A 37 9.69 0.16 -12.01
C GLY A 37 8.32 0.87 -12.01
N SER A 38 7.74 1.09 -13.19
CA SER A 38 6.39 1.68 -13.31
C SER A 38 5.29 0.84 -12.64
N ASN A 39 5.41 -0.49 -12.62
CA ASN A 39 4.47 -1.35 -11.90
C ASN A 39 4.57 -1.18 -10.38
N TYR A 40 5.78 -1.04 -9.84
CA TYR A 40 5.97 -0.77 -8.42
C TYR A 40 5.49 0.64 -8.04
N GLU A 41 5.65 1.63 -8.90
CA GLU A 41 5.08 2.97 -8.71
C GLU A 41 3.55 2.94 -8.65
N LEU A 42 2.92 2.19 -9.56
CA LEU A 42 1.47 1.98 -9.54
C LEU A 42 1.02 1.25 -8.26
N THR A 43 1.80 0.26 -7.82
CA THR A 43 1.53 -0.47 -6.58
C THR A 43 1.60 0.46 -5.38
N LYS A 44 2.62 1.33 -5.32
CA LYS A 44 2.75 2.35 -4.29
C LYS A 44 1.56 3.31 -4.28
N GLU A 45 1.15 3.81 -5.44
CA GLU A 45 -0.03 4.67 -5.55
C GLU A 45 -1.28 3.96 -5.00
N PHE A 46 -1.55 2.72 -5.43
CA PHE A 46 -2.70 1.94 -4.99
C PHE A 46 -2.72 1.68 -3.48
N VAL A 47 -1.58 1.31 -2.88
CA VAL A 47 -1.46 1.03 -1.44
C VAL A 47 -1.60 2.31 -0.61
N LEU A 48 -1.15 3.45 -1.12
CA LEU A 48 -1.25 4.75 -0.43
C LEU A 48 -2.60 5.44 -0.63
N ARG A 49 -3.49 4.92 -1.48
CA ARG A 49 -4.86 5.45 -1.60
C ARG A 49 -5.57 5.43 -0.25
N ARG A 50 -6.16 6.58 0.10
CA ARG A 50 -6.79 6.88 1.38
C ARG A 50 -7.66 5.73 1.89
N GLY A 51 -7.37 5.25 3.10
CA GLY A 51 -8.15 4.23 3.81
C GLY A 51 -7.98 4.38 5.32
N LYS A 52 -8.95 3.90 6.10
CA LYS A 52 -8.92 4.05 7.57
C LYS A 52 -7.89 3.17 8.29
N ARG A 53 -7.05 2.41 7.56
CA ARG A 53 -5.97 1.51 8.04
C ARG A 53 -6.30 0.78 9.35
N LEU A 54 -7.52 0.24 9.42
CA LEU A 54 -8.09 -0.30 10.66
C LEU A 54 -7.35 -1.55 11.14
N ALA A 55 -6.73 -2.31 10.23
CA ALA A 55 -6.01 -3.54 10.55
C ALA A 55 -4.64 -3.27 11.17
N SER A 56 -3.88 -2.30 10.64
CA SER A 56 -2.68 -1.79 11.30
C SER A 56 -2.97 -1.26 12.68
N TYR A 57 -4.03 -0.47 12.78
CA TYR A 57 -4.42 0.17 14.01
C TYR A 57 -4.75 -0.87 15.10
N SER A 58 -5.60 -1.85 14.79
CA SER A 58 -5.95 -2.90 15.76
C SER A 58 -4.72 -3.69 16.19
N THR A 59 -3.78 -3.95 15.29
CA THR A 59 -2.52 -4.64 15.59
C THR A 59 -1.66 -3.82 16.56
N LEU A 60 -1.47 -2.53 16.27
CA LEU A 60 -0.64 -1.64 17.09
C LEU A 60 -1.26 -1.37 18.47
N VAL A 61 -2.58 -1.22 18.54
CA VAL A 61 -3.29 -1.06 19.83
C VAL A 61 -3.25 -2.33 20.65
N ALA A 62 -3.46 -3.50 20.04
CA ALA A 62 -3.34 -4.76 20.73
C ALA A 62 -1.93 -4.95 21.29
N TYR A 63 -0.89 -4.72 20.46
CA TYR A 63 0.50 -4.80 20.91
C TYR A 63 0.78 -3.82 22.05
N LYS A 64 0.30 -2.57 21.94
CA LYS A 64 0.43 -1.57 23.00
C LYS A 64 -0.25 -2.01 24.32
N GLY A 65 -1.34 -2.78 24.24
CA GLY A 65 -2.00 -3.35 25.41
C GLY A 65 -1.19 -4.43 26.14
N TYR A 66 -0.33 -5.16 25.40
CA TYR A 66 0.54 -6.20 25.96
C TYR A 66 1.96 -5.70 26.30
N ARG A 67 2.41 -4.64 25.61
CA ARG A 67 3.69 -3.96 25.79
C ARG A 67 3.44 -2.47 25.79
N ASP A 68 3.89 -1.75 26.80
CA ASP A 68 3.62 -0.31 26.92
C ASP A 68 4.38 0.56 25.86
N GLU A 69 5.16 -0.08 24.99
CA GLU A 69 5.97 0.56 23.95
C GLU A 69 5.56 0.11 22.53
N ILE A 70 5.65 1.03 21.58
CA ILE A 70 5.58 0.73 20.14
C ILE A 70 6.96 0.97 19.57
N ASP A 71 7.63 -0.12 19.21
CA ASP A 71 8.93 -0.10 18.58
C ASP A 71 8.79 -0.24 17.04
N ARG A 72 9.92 -0.11 16.34
CA ARG A 72 9.93 -0.20 14.87
C ARG A 72 9.56 -1.59 14.34
N SER A 73 9.78 -2.66 15.11
CA SER A 73 9.51 -4.03 14.68
C SER A 73 8.01 -4.28 14.52
N ILE A 74 7.19 -3.82 15.47
CA ILE A 74 5.73 -3.96 15.36
C ILE A 74 5.16 -3.08 14.25
N VAL A 75 5.75 -1.90 13.99
CA VAL A 75 5.34 -1.06 12.86
C VAL A 75 5.61 -1.77 11.53
N ARG A 76 6.74 -2.49 11.40
CA ARG A 76 7.02 -3.32 10.21
C ARG A 76 6.03 -4.47 10.05
N VAL A 77 5.62 -5.11 11.15
CA VAL A 77 4.57 -6.14 11.13
C VAL A 77 3.24 -5.54 10.66
N ALA A 78 2.84 -4.38 11.19
CA ALA A 78 1.64 -3.67 10.76
C ALA A 78 1.69 -3.28 9.28
N CYS A 79 2.84 -2.82 8.79
CA CYS A 79 3.10 -2.58 7.37
C CYS A 79 2.86 -3.85 6.52
N GLY A 80 3.42 -5.00 6.92
CA GLY A 80 3.19 -6.27 6.25
C GLY A 80 1.72 -6.70 6.21
N ILE A 81 0.98 -6.49 7.31
CA ILE A 81 -0.45 -6.77 7.39
C ILE A 81 -1.25 -5.89 6.41
N GLU A 82 -0.93 -4.60 6.28
CA GLU A 82 -1.61 -3.75 5.29
C GLU A 82 -1.28 -4.16 3.87
N LEU A 83 -0.01 -4.44 3.56
CA LEU A 83 0.38 -4.89 2.23
C LEU A 83 -0.37 -6.17 1.84
N TYR A 84 -0.47 -7.13 2.76
CA TYR A 84 -1.24 -8.36 2.56
C TYR A 84 -2.73 -8.08 2.35
N ARG A 85 -3.32 -7.17 3.15
CA ARG A 85 -4.71 -6.75 2.99
C ARG A 85 -4.95 -6.09 1.63
N HIS A 86 -4.05 -5.23 1.18
CA HIS A 86 -4.13 -4.60 -0.15
C HIS A 86 -4.03 -5.63 -1.28
N CYS A 87 -3.20 -6.66 -1.13
CA CYS A 87 -3.13 -7.77 -2.07
C CYS A 87 -4.47 -8.51 -2.18
N ILE A 88 -5.09 -8.86 -1.05
CA ILE A 88 -6.43 -9.50 -1.06
C ILE A 88 -7.44 -8.61 -1.80
N LEU A 89 -7.50 -7.32 -1.48
CA LEU A 89 -8.43 -6.39 -2.13
C LEU A 89 -8.19 -6.23 -3.64
N ALA A 90 -6.92 -6.23 -4.07
CA ALA A 90 -6.60 -6.15 -5.49
C ALA A 90 -7.02 -7.41 -6.26
N HIS A 91 -6.94 -8.59 -5.62
CA HIS A 91 -7.40 -9.85 -6.20
C HIS A 91 -8.93 -9.95 -6.22
N ASP A 92 -9.59 -9.47 -5.16
CA ASP A 92 -11.04 -9.33 -5.04
C ASP A 92 -11.61 -8.50 -6.20
N ASP A 93 -10.99 -7.34 -6.49
CA ASP A 93 -11.36 -6.47 -7.63
C ASP A 93 -11.28 -7.17 -9.00
N VAL A 94 -10.41 -8.18 -9.16
CA VAL A 94 -10.30 -8.96 -10.39
C VAL A 94 -11.43 -9.98 -10.49
N VAL A 95 -11.75 -10.63 -9.38
CA VAL A 95 -12.81 -11.64 -9.30
C VAL A 95 -14.19 -11.00 -9.48
N ASP A 96 -14.42 -9.86 -8.84
CA ASP A 96 -15.70 -9.15 -8.86
C ASP A 96 -15.94 -8.35 -10.16
N GLN A 97 -14.96 -8.29 -11.06
CA GLN A 97 -14.95 -7.47 -12.27
C GLN A 97 -15.23 -5.97 -12.03
N ASP A 98 -15.13 -5.50 -10.79
CA ASP A 98 -15.48 -4.14 -10.39
C ASP A 98 -14.57 -3.11 -11.08
N GLU A 99 -15.14 -2.09 -11.71
CA GLU A 99 -14.37 -1.14 -12.52
C GLU A 99 -13.68 -0.05 -11.68
N MET A 100 -14.15 0.21 -10.45
CA MET A 100 -13.78 1.35 -9.61
C MET A 100 -13.56 0.95 -8.14
N ARG A 101 -12.45 1.36 -7.51
CA ARG A 101 -12.16 1.12 -6.08
C ARG A 101 -11.64 2.40 -5.41
N ARG A 102 -12.28 2.81 -4.31
CA ARG A 102 -11.94 4.01 -3.49
C ARG A 102 -11.75 5.31 -4.30
N GLY A 103 -12.62 5.57 -5.28
CA GLY A 103 -12.59 6.78 -6.09
C GLY A 103 -11.53 6.80 -7.20
N GLY A 104 -10.80 5.70 -7.41
CA GLY A 104 -9.86 5.52 -8.52
C GLY A 104 -10.14 4.24 -9.32
N GLN A 105 -9.53 4.13 -10.49
CA GLN A 105 -9.64 2.93 -11.34
C GLN A 105 -8.95 1.72 -10.68
N ARG A 106 -9.49 0.52 -10.88
CA ARG A 106 -8.87 -0.73 -10.40
C ARG A 106 -7.42 -0.88 -10.87
N PHE A 107 -6.60 -1.53 -10.06
CA PHE A 107 -5.17 -1.74 -10.32
C PHE A 107 -4.93 -2.33 -11.73
N LEU A 108 -5.67 -3.39 -12.07
CA LEU A 108 -5.54 -4.08 -13.35
C LEU A 108 -5.88 -3.20 -14.56
N SER A 109 -6.85 -2.28 -14.45
CA SER A 109 -7.21 -1.35 -15.54
C SER A 109 -6.12 -0.31 -15.80
N VAL A 110 -5.39 0.10 -14.76
CA VAL A 110 -4.25 1.02 -14.92
C VAL A 110 -3.05 0.27 -15.49
N LEU A 111 -2.78 -0.94 -15.00
CA LEU A 111 -1.75 -1.84 -15.51
C LEU A 111 -1.94 -2.15 -17.00
N HIS A 112 -3.16 -2.53 -17.40
CA HIS A 112 -3.49 -2.85 -18.79
C HIS A 112 -3.29 -1.63 -19.71
N ARG A 113 -3.56 -0.41 -19.23
CA ARG A 113 -3.26 0.82 -19.97
C ARG A 113 -1.77 1.13 -20.05
N LEU A 114 -0.99 0.86 -19.01
CA LEU A 114 0.46 0.99 -19.06
C LEU A 114 1.08 0.00 -20.06
N HIS A 115 0.58 -1.24 -20.10
CA HIS A 115 1.00 -2.23 -21.07
C HIS A 115 0.61 -1.86 -22.51
N ASN A 116 -0.62 -1.34 -22.72
CA ASN A 116 -1.11 -0.96 -24.04
C ASN A 116 -0.68 0.44 -24.50
N ARG A 117 0.05 1.20 -23.68
CA ARG A 117 0.72 2.43 -24.14
C ARG A 117 1.82 2.01 -25.11
N LYS A 118 1.51 2.04 -26.41
CA LYS A 118 2.52 1.95 -27.47
C LYS A 118 3.64 2.95 -27.13
N PRO A 119 4.92 2.56 -27.21
CA PRO A 119 5.99 3.53 -27.16
C PRO A 119 5.71 4.54 -28.27
N ARG A 120 5.68 5.84 -27.93
CA ARG A 120 5.75 6.90 -28.93
C ARG A 120 7.06 6.65 -29.69
N MET A 121 6.97 6.03 -30.87
CA MET A 121 8.04 6.11 -31.85
C MET A 121 8.20 7.59 -32.18
N VAL A 122 9.33 8.15 -31.75
CA VAL A 122 9.87 9.40 -32.26
C VAL A 122 10.63 9.07 -33.53
#